data_AF-A0A2H0AU54-F1
#
_entry.id   AF-A0A2H0AU54-F1
#
_cell.length_a   1.000
_cell.length_b   1.000
_cell.length_c   1.000
_cell.angle_alpha   90.00
_cell.angle_beta   90.00
_cell.angle_gamma   90.00
#
_symmetry.space_group_name_H-M   'P 1'
#
loop_
_entity.id
_entity.type
_entity.pdbx_description
1 polymer ?
#
loop_
_entity_poly.entity_id
_entity_poly.type
_entity_poly.pdbx_seq_one_letter_code
_entity_poly.pdbx_strand_id
1 'polypeptide(L)'
;QLTRGLILFGKISMALGIKLLGEVYDGGKIRSPMLLIGRAMALNRLKRWAENFPGVKEIAIAYSTMLEEAETLAQRLESLVSREHILITRLGCATSTYVGPGTLVIALI
;
A
#
# COMPACT_ATOMS: atom_id res chain seq x y z
N GLN A 1 -13.85 18.94 -2.07
CA GLN A 1 -13.22 19.35 -0.79
C GLN A 1 -12.68 18.17 0.05
N LEU A 2 -12.71 16.92 -0.42
CA LEU A 2 -12.24 15.73 0.33
C LEU A 2 -10.70 15.59 0.42
N THR A 3 -9.95 16.17 -0.50
CA THR A 3 -8.49 15.93 -0.65
C THR A 3 -7.64 16.48 0.49
N ARG A 4 -8.05 17.59 1.14
CA ARG A 4 -7.33 18.13 2.31
C ARG A 4 -7.48 17.26 3.57
N GLY A 5 -8.62 16.59 3.73
CA GLY A 5 -8.87 15.71 4.87
C GLY A 5 -7.96 14.48 4.86
N LEU A 6 -7.84 13.80 3.71
CA LEU A 6 -7.02 12.59 3.61
C LEU A 6 -5.52 12.82 3.84
N ILE A 7 -4.98 13.96 3.38
CA ILE A 7 -3.55 14.30 3.58
C ILE A 7 -3.26 14.53 5.07
N LEU A 8 -4.17 15.19 5.80
CA LEU A 8 -4.02 15.42 7.24
C LEU A 8 -4.17 14.10 8.03
N PHE A 9 -5.09 13.22 7.60
CA PHE A 9 -5.31 11.93 8.24
C PHE A 9 -4.16 10.93 8.03
N GLY A 10 -3.44 10.97 6.91
CA GLY A 10 -2.27 10.10 6.71
C GLY A 10 -1.18 10.27 7.79
N LYS A 11 -0.99 11.51 8.30
CA LYS A 11 -0.03 11.80 9.38
C LYS A 11 -0.59 11.43 10.77
N ILE A 12 -1.88 11.65 11.02
CA ILE A 12 -2.52 11.41 12.32
C ILE A 12 -2.78 9.92 12.55
N SER A 13 -3.16 9.17 11.51
CA SER A 13 -3.48 7.75 11.62
C SER A 13 -2.28 6.94 12.13
N MET A 14 -1.07 7.31 11.72
CA MET A 14 0.17 6.66 12.14
C MET A 14 0.43 6.75 13.65
N ALA A 15 0.06 7.86 14.30
CA ALA A 15 0.19 8.03 15.76
C ALA A 15 -0.86 7.21 16.54
N LEU A 16 -2.00 6.91 15.92
CA LEU A 16 -3.13 6.20 16.54
C LEU A 16 -3.14 4.69 16.22
N GLY A 17 -2.12 4.16 15.53
CA GLY A 17 -2.09 2.76 15.07
C GLY A 17 -3.11 2.44 13.97
N ILE A 18 -3.65 3.48 13.32
CA ILE A 18 -4.62 3.39 12.23
C ILE A 18 -3.87 3.49 10.89
N LYS A 19 -4.20 2.60 9.96
CA LYS A 19 -3.66 2.54 8.60
C LYS A 19 -4.74 2.96 7.61
N LEU A 20 -4.42 3.97 6.80
CA LEU A 20 -5.24 4.36 5.66
C LEU A 20 -4.88 3.46 4.48
N LEU A 21 -5.89 2.83 3.89
CA LEU A 21 -5.79 1.99 2.70
C LEU A 21 -6.73 2.55 1.64
N GLY A 22 -6.27 2.63 0.40
CA GLY A 22 -7.05 3.19 -0.70
C GLY A 22 -6.40 2.92 -2.04
N GLU A 23 -7.16 3.14 -3.10
CA GLU A 23 -6.68 2.97 -4.47
C GLU A 23 -6.30 4.34 -5.04
N VAL A 24 -5.16 4.42 -5.73
CA VAL A 24 -4.78 5.62 -6.47
C VAL A 24 -5.57 5.66 -7.78
N TYR A 25 -6.24 6.78 -8.05
CA TYR A 25 -7.12 7.00 -9.20
C TYR A 25 -6.99 8.43 -9.71
N ASP A 26 -7.28 8.68 -11.00
CA ASP A 26 -7.40 10.02 -11.61
C ASP A 26 -6.31 11.03 -11.17
N GLY A 27 -5.08 10.82 -11.64
CA GLY A 27 -3.97 11.75 -11.41
C GLY A 27 -3.44 11.80 -9.97
N GLY A 28 -3.66 10.75 -9.16
CA GLY A 28 -3.09 10.64 -7.82
C GLY A 28 -4.08 10.82 -6.67
N LYS A 29 -5.39 10.93 -6.96
CA LYS A 29 -6.44 10.97 -5.92
C LYS A 29 -6.61 9.59 -5.32
N ILE A 30 -6.94 9.53 -4.02
CA ILE A 30 -7.26 8.27 -3.36
C ILE A 30 -8.77 8.04 -3.41
N ARG A 31 -9.20 6.89 -3.93
CA ARG A 31 -10.59 6.40 -3.88
C ARG A 31 -10.72 5.24 -2.90
N SER A 32 -11.97 4.97 -2.50
CA SER A 32 -12.33 3.88 -1.57
C SER A 32 -11.50 3.85 -0.28
N PRO A 33 -11.31 4.99 0.42
CA PRO A 33 -10.46 5.02 1.60
C PRO A 33 -11.06 4.18 2.72
N MET A 34 -10.22 3.36 3.34
CA MET A 34 -10.55 2.52 4.48
C MET A 34 -9.56 2.79 5.61
N LEU A 35 -10.08 2.95 6.82
CA LEU A 35 -9.29 3.05 8.03
C LEU A 35 -9.24 1.68 8.70
N LEU A 36 -8.05 1.14 8.86
CA LEU A 36 -7.80 -0.18 9.42
C LEU A 36 -6.99 -0.03 10.70
N ILE A 37 -7.42 -0.67 11.78
CA ILE A 37 -6.67 -0.66 13.04
C ILE A 37 -5.68 -1.83 13.00
N GLY A 38 -4.39 -1.51 13.15
CA GLY A 38 -3.33 -2.49 13.19
C GLY A 38 -2.75 -2.88 11.83
N ARG A 39 -1.43 -3.08 11.83
CA ARG A 39 -0.62 -3.35 10.63
C ARG A 39 -1.01 -4.67 9.95
N ALA A 40 -1.19 -5.75 10.72
CA ALA A 40 -1.54 -7.06 10.17
C ALA A 40 -2.88 -7.05 9.42
N MET A 41 -3.86 -6.28 9.91
CA MET A 41 -5.16 -6.12 9.26
C MET A 41 -5.02 -5.38 7.92
N ALA A 42 -4.18 -4.34 7.88
CA ALA A 42 -3.89 -3.61 6.65
C ALA A 42 -3.24 -4.50 5.58
N LEU A 43 -2.21 -5.28 5.94
CA LEU A 43 -1.56 -6.21 5.02
C LEU A 43 -2.51 -7.31 4.52
N ASN A 44 -3.35 -7.86 5.40
CA ASN A 44 -4.37 -8.83 5.02
C ASN A 44 -5.42 -8.24 4.08
N ARG A 45 -5.78 -6.96 4.26
CA ARG A 45 -6.71 -6.27 3.36
C ARG A 45 -6.09 -6.01 2.00
N LEU A 46 -4.81 -5.61 1.93
CA LEU A 46 -4.07 -5.48 0.66
C LEU A 46 -4.03 -6.80 -0.12
N LYS A 47 -3.70 -7.92 0.54
CA LYS A 47 -3.72 -9.25 -0.08
C LYS A 47 -5.08 -9.58 -0.70
N ARG A 48 -6.16 -9.41 0.07
CA ARG A 48 -7.53 -9.64 -0.41
C ARG A 48 -7.94 -8.74 -1.56
N TRP A 49 -7.41 -7.52 -1.61
CA TRP A 49 -7.65 -6.65 -2.77
C TRP A 49 -6.95 -7.18 -4.01
N ALA A 50 -5.68 -7.58 -3.90
CA ALA A 50 -4.96 -8.19 -5.02
C ALA A 50 -5.65 -9.47 -5.54
N GLU A 51 -6.20 -10.31 -4.65
CA GLU A 51 -6.98 -11.51 -5.00
C GLU A 51 -8.21 -11.24 -5.88
N ASN A 52 -8.77 -10.03 -5.84
CA ASN A 52 -9.95 -9.69 -6.64
C ASN A 52 -9.62 -9.33 -8.10
N PHE A 53 -8.32 -9.27 -8.46
CA PHE A 53 -7.88 -8.98 -9.82
C PHE A 53 -7.37 -10.28 -10.47
N PRO A 54 -8.16 -10.95 -11.32
CA PRO A 54 -7.69 -12.12 -12.04
C PRO A 54 -6.68 -11.73 -13.12
N GLY A 55 -5.70 -12.61 -13.37
CA GLY A 55 -4.75 -12.45 -14.49
C GLY A 55 -3.58 -11.52 -14.24
N VAL A 56 -3.31 -11.15 -12.98
CA VAL A 56 -2.06 -10.47 -12.60
C VAL A 56 -0.87 -11.34 -12.96
N LYS A 57 0.08 -10.78 -13.70
CA LYS A 57 1.31 -11.46 -14.10
C LYS A 57 2.46 -11.09 -13.19
N GLU A 58 2.50 -9.83 -12.78
CA GLU A 58 3.57 -9.28 -11.94
C GLU A 58 2.99 -8.35 -10.87
N ILE A 59 3.66 -8.29 -9.72
CA ILE A 59 3.31 -7.37 -8.65
C ILE A 59 4.53 -6.54 -8.29
N ALA A 60 4.38 -5.21 -8.29
CA ALA A 60 5.39 -4.32 -7.74
C ALA A 60 4.95 -3.79 -6.37
N ILE A 61 5.81 -3.92 -5.37
CA ILE A 61 5.63 -3.40 -4.02
C ILE A 61 6.61 -2.25 -3.81
N ALA A 62 6.08 -1.05 -3.63
CA ALA A 62 6.88 0.13 -3.31
C ALA A 62 6.74 0.49 -1.83
N TYR A 63 7.86 0.72 -1.13
CA TYR A 63 7.87 1.06 0.29
C TYR A 63 8.60 2.39 0.56
N SER A 64 8.16 3.16 1.57
CA SER A 64 8.88 4.39 1.95
C SER A 64 10.06 4.13 2.89
N THR A 65 9.78 3.61 4.09
CA THR A 65 10.80 3.37 5.14
C THR A 65 10.77 1.96 5.74
N MET A 66 9.79 1.12 5.38
CA MET A 66 9.55 -0.18 6.03
C MET A 66 9.74 -1.34 5.04
N LEU A 67 11.00 -1.71 4.77
CA LEU A 67 11.35 -2.82 3.88
C LEU A 67 10.80 -4.17 4.39
N GLU A 68 10.94 -4.43 5.69
CA GLU A 68 10.47 -5.68 6.31
C GLU A 68 8.96 -5.92 6.10
N GLU A 69 8.15 -4.84 6.10
CA GLU A 69 6.73 -4.98 5.76
C GLU A 69 6.51 -5.33 4.30
N ALA A 70 7.30 -4.75 3.41
CA ALA A 70 7.22 -5.02 1.98
C ALA A 70 7.57 -6.50 1.72
N GLU A 71 8.59 -7.02 2.39
CA GLU A 71 8.97 -8.43 2.32
C GLU A 71 7.88 -9.35 2.91
N THR A 72 7.31 -8.99 4.06
CA THR A 72 6.18 -9.70 4.67
C THR A 72 4.97 -9.72 3.74
N LEU A 73 4.69 -8.60 3.05
CA LEU A 73 3.60 -8.50 2.09
C LEU A 73 3.89 -9.36 0.86
N ALA A 74 5.13 -9.35 0.35
CA ALA A 74 5.55 -10.18 -0.77
C ALA A 74 5.35 -11.67 -0.46
N GLN A 75 5.79 -12.14 0.71
CA GLN A 75 5.56 -13.53 1.16
C GLN A 75 4.08 -13.90 1.18
N ARG A 76 3.20 -12.99 1.59
CA ARG A 76 1.75 -13.21 1.58
C ARG A 76 1.19 -13.29 0.16
N LEU A 77 1.77 -12.52 -0.77
CA LEU A 77 1.35 -12.45 -2.17
C LEU A 77 1.93 -13.57 -3.04
N GLU A 78 2.87 -14.38 -2.53
CA GLU A 78 3.37 -15.58 -3.21
C GLU A 78 2.28 -16.62 -3.52
N SER A 79 1.14 -16.54 -2.81
CA SER A 79 -0.06 -17.32 -3.15
C SER A 79 -0.80 -16.86 -4.42
N LEU A 80 -0.47 -15.69 -4.95
CA LEU A 80 -1.08 -15.10 -6.15
C LEU A 80 -0.17 -15.18 -7.37
N VAL A 81 1.12 -14.87 -7.19
CA VAL A 81 2.15 -14.93 -8.22
C VAL A 81 3.44 -15.44 -7.60
N SER A 82 4.26 -16.17 -8.36
CA SER A 82 5.54 -16.67 -7.85
C SER A 82 6.47 -15.52 -7.45
N ARG A 83 7.41 -15.78 -6.52
CA ARG A 83 8.28 -14.76 -5.94
C ARG A 83 9.12 -14.01 -6.97
N GLU A 84 9.55 -14.68 -8.04
CA GLU A 84 10.29 -14.10 -9.15
C GLU A 84 9.50 -13.01 -9.91
N HIS A 85 8.17 -13.02 -9.81
CA HIS A 85 7.27 -12.02 -10.40
C HIS A 85 6.85 -10.93 -9.41
N ILE A 86 7.48 -10.88 -8.21
CA ILE A 86 7.25 -9.83 -7.21
C ILE A 86 8.48 -8.92 -7.13
N LEU A 87 8.32 -7.68 -7.60
CA LEU A 87 9.34 -6.64 -7.55
C LEU A 87 9.19 -5.82 -6.28
N ILE A 88 10.26 -5.62 -5.51
CA ILE A 88 10.25 -4.73 -4.35
C ILE A 88 11.15 -3.53 -4.63
N THR A 89 10.62 -2.31 -4.43
CA THR A 89 11.36 -1.07 -4.68
C THR A 89 11.10 -0.04 -3.59
N ARG A 90 12.04 0.89 -3.41
CA ARG A 90 11.89 2.00 -2.47
C ARG A 90 11.26 3.20 -3.19
N LEU A 91 10.26 3.83 -2.58
CA LEU A 91 9.68 5.08 -3.04
C LEU A 91 10.73 6.19 -3.05
N GLY A 92 10.88 6.86 -4.20
CA GLY A 92 11.82 7.95 -4.39
C GLY A 92 11.47 9.19 -3.57
N CYS A 93 12.42 10.11 -3.42
CA CYS A 93 12.32 11.32 -2.59
C CYS A 93 11.06 12.15 -2.89
N ALA A 94 10.72 12.35 -4.16
CA ALA A 94 9.53 13.12 -4.54
C ALA A 94 8.24 12.46 -4.03
N THR A 95 8.11 11.14 -4.16
CA THR A 95 6.90 10.42 -3.74
C THR A 95 6.80 10.22 -2.23
N SER A 96 7.95 10.02 -1.55
CA SER A 96 7.98 9.72 -0.11
C SER A 96 7.61 10.93 0.76
N THR A 97 7.86 12.16 0.29
CA THR A 97 7.46 13.39 0.99
C THR A 97 5.94 13.55 1.13
N TYR A 98 5.16 13.07 0.16
CA TYR A 98 3.70 13.24 0.16
C TYR A 98 2.96 12.13 0.90
N VAL A 99 3.45 10.88 0.82
CA VAL A 99 2.79 9.73 1.44
C VAL A 99 3.21 9.50 2.90
N GLY A 100 4.43 9.92 3.24
CA GLY A 100 4.98 9.79 4.59
C GLY A 100 5.60 8.42 4.90
N PRO A 101 6.27 8.32 6.07
CA PRO A 101 6.94 7.10 6.51
C PRO A 101 5.97 5.93 6.73
N GLY A 102 6.45 4.69 6.53
CA GLY A 102 5.63 3.48 6.71
C GLY A 102 4.52 3.27 5.67
N THR A 103 4.61 3.95 4.52
CA THR A 103 3.72 3.72 3.38
C THR A 103 4.17 2.51 2.59
N LEU A 104 3.20 1.70 2.17
CA LEU A 104 3.35 0.64 1.18
C LEU A 104 2.36 0.89 0.04
N VAL A 105 2.80 0.60 -1.17
CA VAL A 105 1.99 0.66 -2.39
C VAL A 105 2.16 -0.65 -3.12
N ILE A 106 1.06 -1.20 -3.65
CA ILE A 106 1.11 -2.32 -4.60
C ILE A 106 0.63 -1.82 -5.97
N ALA A 107 1.32 -2.26 -7.01
CA ALA A 107 0.87 -2.14 -8.39
C ALA A 107 0.74 -3.56 -8.95
N LEU A 108 -0.40 -3.82 -9.59
CA LEU A 108 -0.72 -5.08 -10.24
C LEU A 108 -0.56 -4.88 -11.76
N ILE A 109 0.24 -5.74 -12.40
CA ILE A 109 0.62 -5.63 -13.82
C ILE A 109 0.16 -6.87 -14.59
#